data_AF-A0A976E127-F1
#
_entry.id   AF-A0A976E127-F1
#
_cell.length_a   1.000
_cell.length_b   1.000
_cell.length_c   1.000
_cell.angle_alpha   90.00
_cell.angle_beta   90.00
_cell.angle_gamma   90.00
#
_symmetry.space_group_name_H-M   'P 1'
#
loop_
_entity.id
_entity.type
_entity.pdbx_description
1 polymer ?
#
loop_
_entity_poly.entity_id
_entity_poly.type
_entity_poly.pdbx_seq_one_letter_code
_entity_poly.pdbx_strand_id
1 'polypeptide(L)'
;GHRPGALLLERRPDKGLLGGMLGFPGDGWDGGGGPLPAVADWQRLGEVRHTFTHFHLILQVMTAKLAHPPQRGEWVPLDQFRPSDLPTVMRKAFDLARDSLHC
;
A
#
# COMPACT_ATOMS: atom_id res chain seq x y z
N GLY A 1 12.12 -12.95 10.90
CA GLY A 1 10.86 -13.63 11.26
C GLY A 1 9.80 -13.22 10.27
N HIS A 2 9.46 -14.11 9.33
CA HIS A 2 8.37 -13.90 8.38
C HIS A 2 7.05 -14.12 9.13
N ARG A 3 6.20 -13.10 9.24
CA ARG A 3 4.80 -13.28 9.68
C ARG A 3 3.95 -13.45 8.43
N PRO A 4 3.65 -14.69 7.97
CA PRO A 4 2.60 -14.87 6.99
C PRO A 4 1.30 -14.31 7.58
N GLY A 5 0.62 -13.46 6.81
CA GLY A 5 -0.66 -12.89 7.23
C GLY A 5 -0.60 -11.54 7.96
N ALA A 6 0.37 -10.68 7.65
CA ALA A 6 0.31 -9.27 8.04
C ALA A 6 0.56 -8.35 6.84
N LEU A 7 -0.06 -7.18 6.84
CA LEU A 7 0.14 -6.12 5.86
C LEU A 7 0.91 -4.96 6.49
N LEU A 8 1.76 -4.32 5.70
CA LEU A 8 2.41 -3.08 6.11
C LEU A 8 1.52 -1.91 5.74
N LEU A 9 1.04 -1.16 6.74
CA LEU A 9 0.12 -0.03 6.55
C LEU A 9 0.65 1.22 7.24
N GLU A 10 0.36 2.39 6.68
CA GLU A 10 0.67 3.67 7.30
C GLU A 10 -0.53 4.61 7.25
N ARG A 11 -0.62 5.50 8.24
CA ARG A 11 -1.53 6.64 8.16
C ARG A 11 -0.82 7.76 7.41
N ARG A 12 -1.42 8.22 6.31
CA ARG A 12 -0.85 9.31 5.52
C ARG A 12 -0.86 10.61 6.32
N PRO A 13 0.07 11.55 6.06
CA PRO A 13 0.03 12.89 6.65
C PRO A 13 -1.33 13.54 6.46
N ASP A 14 -1.76 14.42 7.37
CA ASP A 14 -3.09 15.05 7.31
C ASP A 14 -3.29 15.94 6.07
N LYS A 15 -2.20 16.36 5.43
CA LYS A 15 -2.22 17.22 4.25
C LYS A 15 -1.93 16.45 2.97
N GLY A 16 -2.61 16.85 1.89
CA GLY A 16 -2.45 16.27 0.57
C GLY A 16 -3.55 15.28 0.22
N LEU A 17 -3.35 14.57 -0.89
CA LEU A 17 -4.33 13.61 -1.39
C LEU A 17 -4.50 12.43 -0.42
N LEU A 18 -5.74 12.19 0.00
CA LEU A 18 -6.13 11.17 0.99
C LEU A 18 -5.45 11.38 2.36
N GLY A 19 -5.26 12.65 2.75
CA GLY A 19 -4.62 12.99 4.01
C GLY A 19 -5.35 12.40 5.23
N GLY A 20 -4.57 11.91 6.20
CA GLY A 20 -5.08 11.28 7.42
C GLY A 20 -5.68 9.88 7.22
N MET A 21 -5.78 9.38 5.99
CA MET A 21 -6.35 8.05 5.70
C MET A 21 -5.31 6.94 5.80
N LEU A 22 -5.78 5.73 6.10
CA LEU A 22 -4.95 4.52 6.11
C LEU A 22 -4.61 4.13 4.66
N GLY A 23 -3.38 3.69 4.43
CA GLY A 23 -2.93 3.23 3.13
C GLY A 23 -1.68 2.36 3.20
N PHE A 24 -1.28 1.85 2.05
CA PHE A 24 0.02 1.20 1.90
C PHE A 24 1.12 2.27 1.81
N PRO A 25 2.33 1.99 2.30
CA PRO A 25 3.47 2.88 2.09
C PRO A 25 3.71 3.12 0.61
N GLY A 26 3.78 4.39 0.24
CA GLY A 26 3.92 4.80 -1.15
C GLY A 26 4.60 6.14 -1.30
N ASP A 27 4.54 6.69 -2.51
CA ASP A 27 4.98 8.04 -2.82
C ASP A 27 3.95 9.09 -2.40
N GLY A 28 4.32 10.36 -2.55
CA GLY A 28 3.48 11.52 -2.25
C GLY A 28 2.35 11.74 -3.26
N TRP A 29 2.12 10.79 -4.18
CA TRP A 29 1.26 10.89 -5.37
C TRP A 29 1.80 11.79 -6.48
N ASP A 30 3.00 12.31 -6.32
CA ASP A 30 3.69 13.16 -7.29
C ASP A 30 4.32 12.35 -8.43
N GLY A 31 4.31 11.01 -8.35
CA GLY A 31 4.92 10.14 -9.36
C GLY A 31 6.44 10.16 -9.35
N GLY A 32 7.07 10.91 -8.43
CA GLY A 32 8.52 10.99 -8.30
C GLY A 32 9.18 9.74 -7.73
N GLY A 33 8.40 8.74 -7.31
CA GLY A 33 8.92 7.54 -6.67
C GLY A 33 9.49 7.88 -5.28
N GLY A 34 8.65 7.71 -4.25
CA GLY A 34 9.07 7.92 -2.86
C GLY A 34 10.06 6.84 -2.39
N PRO A 35 10.70 7.05 -1.22
CA PRO A 35 11.55 6.03 -0.63
C PRO A 35 10.76 4.74 -0.43
N LEU A 36 11.34 3.58 -0.70
CA LEU A 36 10.71 2.30 -0.40
C LEU A 36 10.68 2.10 1.13
N PRO A 37 9.64 1.45 1.69
CA PRO A 37 9.56 1.26 3.14
C PRO A 37 10.62 0.29 3.66
N ALA A 38 11.26 -0.52 2.81
CA ALA A 38 12.32 -1.43 3.18
C ALA A 38 13.16 -1.83 1.96
N VAL A 39 14.40 -2.26 2.21
CA VAL A 39 15.22 -2.97 1.22
C VAL A 39 14.67 -4.38 1.08
N ALA A 40 14.10 -4.68 -0.09
CA ALA A 40 13.53 -5.98 -0.41
C ALA A 40 13.47 -6.18 -1.93
N ASP A 41 13.16 -7.40 -2.33
CA ASP A 41 12.95 -7.77 -3.73
C ASP A 41 11.52 -7.41 -4.13
N TRP A 42 11.33 -6.17 -4.59
CA TRP A 42 10.02 -5.61 -4.95
C TRP A 42 9.59 -6.08 -6.33
N GLN A 43 8.43 -6.70 -6.39
CA GLN A 43 7.81 -7.20 -7.62
C GLN A 43 6.63 -6.32 -8.01
N ARG A 44 6.60 -5.90 -9.27
CA ARG A 44 5.45 -5.19 -9.83
C ARG A 44 4.29 -6.16 -9.98
N LEU A 45 3.16 -5.78 -9.42
CA LEU A 45 1.96 -6.59 -9.48
C LEU A 45 0.97 -6.10 -10.55
N GLY A 46 0.94 -4.79 -10.78
CA GLY A 46 0.07 -4.19 -11.79
C GLY A 46 -0.23 -2.74 -11.47
N GLU A 47 -1.30 -2.22 -12.05
CA GLU A 47 -1.73 -0.83 -11.87
C GLU A 47 -3.20 -0.75 -11.49
N VAL A 48 -3.52 0.17 -10.58
CA VAL A 48 -4.88 0.54 -10.22
C VAL A 48 -5.19 1.92 -10.80
N ARG A 49 -6.29 2.01 -11.55
CA ARG A 49 -6.79 3.28 -12.08
C ARG A 49 -7.95 3.78 -11.23
N HIS A 50 -7.87 5.04 -10.81
CA HIS A 50 -8.93 5.71 -10.07
C HIS A 50 -9.14 7.12 -10.58
N THR A 51 -10.40 7.46 -10.87
CA THR A 51 -10.78 8.80 -11.29
C THR A 51 -11.26 9.59 -10.08
N PHE A 52 -10.53 10.63 -9.74
CA PHE A 52 -11.03 11.71 -8.91
C PHE A 52 -11.77 12.72 -9.77
N THR A 53 -12.56 13.60 -9.16
CA THR A 53 -13.34 14.60 -9.90
C THR A 53 -12.48 15.52 -10.77
N HIS A 54 -11.22 15.76 -10.38
CA HIS A 54 -10.33 16.72 -11.04
C HIS A 54 -9.17 16.07 -11.80
N PHE A 55 -8.88 14.79 -11.58
CA PHE A 55 -7.74 14.11 -12.21
C PHE A 55 -7.90 12.59 -12.17
N HIS A 56 -7.10 11.91 -12.99
CA HIS A 56 -6.98 10.46 -12.98
C HIS A 56 -5.67 10.05 -12.34
N LEU A 57 -5.75 9.10 -11.41
CA LEU A 57 -4.61 8.49 -10.76
C LEU A 57 -4.36 7.10 -11.36
N ILE A 58 -3.11 6.85 -11.73
CA ILE A 58 -2.60 5.52 -12.06
C ILE A 58 -1.61 5.14 -10.97
N LEU A 59 -2.00 4.19 -10.12
CA LEU A 59 -1.19 3.72 -9.01
C LEU A 59 -0.52 2.41 -9.39
N GLN A 60 0.81 2.40 -9.49
CA GLN A 60 1.58 1.17 -9.63
C GLN A 60 1.61 0.43 -8.29
N VAL A 61 1.16 -0.81 -8.28
CA VAL A 61 1.14 -1.67 -7.09
C VAL A 61 2.36 -2.59 -7.15
N MET A 62 3.12 -2.60 -6.05
CA MET A 62 4.25 -3.50 -5.87
C MET A 62 4.08 -4.31 -4.58
N THR A 63 4.66 -5.50 -4.55
CA THR A 63 4.67 -6.39 -3.39
C THR A 63 6.08 -6.91 -3.13
N ALA A 64 6.40 -7.18 -1.88
CA ALA A 64 7.67 -7.77 -1.47
C ALA A 64 7.51 -8.55 -0.16
N LYS A 65 8.30 -9.61 0.01
CA LYS A 65 8.49 -10.25 1.32
C LYS A 65 9.61 -9.53 2.04
N LEU A 66 9.31 -8.93 3.19
CA LEU A 66 10.31 -8.22 3.98
C LEU A 66 11.03 -9.17 4.93
N ALA A 67 12.35 -9.29 4.77
CA ALA A 67 13.23 -10.03 5.69
C ALA A 67 13.64 -9.19 6.91
N HIS A 68 13.65 -7.87 6.74
CA HIS A 68 14.06 -6.87 7.74
C HIS A 68 12.88 -6.00 8.15
N PRO A 69 12.95 -5.36 9.34
CA PRO A 69 11.95 -4.38 9.75
C PRO A 69 11.83 -3.23 8.74
N PRO A 70 10.62 -2.74 8.47
CA PRO A 70 10.42 -1.57 7.63
C PRO A 70 10.90 -0.30 8.33
N GLN A 71 11.30 0.68 7.53
CA GLN A 71 11.67 2.03 7.99
C GLN A 71 10.43 2.90 8.26
N ARG A 72 9.28 2.56 7.69
CA ARG A 72 8.00 3.23 7.94
C ARG A 72 6.80 2.29 7.79
N GLY A 73 5.70 2.68 8.40
CA GLY A 73 4.48 1.88 8.48
C GLY A 73 4.54 0.86 9.60
N GLU A 74 3.36 0.32 9.92
CA GLU A 74 3.10 -0.62 10.99
C GLU A 74 2.60 -1.94 10.40
N TRP A 75 3.05 -3.06 10.98
CA TRP A 75 2.55 -4.37 10.61
C TRP A 75 1.18 -4.59 11.24
N VAL A 76 0.15 -4.67 10.40
CA VAL A 76 -1.23 -4.97 10.80
C VAL A 76 -1.55 -6.42 10.43
N PRO A 77 -1.87 -7.29 11.40
CA PRO A 77 -2.32 -8.65 11.12
C PRO A 77 -3.57 -8.67 10.23
N LEU A 78 -3.64 -9.62 9.28
CA LEU A 78 -4.77 -9.74 8.36
C LEU A 78 -6.10 -9.99 9.07
N ASP A 79 -6.09 -10.67 10.23
CA ASP A 79 -7.28 -10.91 11.06
C ASP A 79 -7.81 -9.63 11.74
N GLN A 80 -6.95 -8.62 11.90
CA GLN A 80 -7.30 -7.31 12.47
C GLN A 80 -7.52 -6.25 11.39
N PHE A 81 -7.12 -6.53 10.16
CA PHE A 81 -7.27 -5.63 9.03
C PHE A 81 -8.67 -5.75 8.41
N ARG A 82 -9.31 -4.59 8.18
CA ARG A 82 -10.55 -4.52 7.41
C ARG A 82 -10.32 -3.71 6.13
N PRO A 83 -10.58 -4.28 4.94
CA PRO A 83 -10.50 -3.52 3.70
C PRO A 83 -11.41 -2.27 3.67
N SER A 84 -12.44 -2.23 4.54
CA SER A 84 -13.30 -1.07 4.76
C SER A 84 -12.55 0.18 5.22
N ASP A 85 -11.43 0.02 5.91
CA ASP A 85 -10.68 1.11 6.51
C ASP A 85 -9.80 1.83 5.48
N LEU A 86 -9.65 1.23 4.29
CA LEU A 86 -8.92 1.81 3.18
C LEU A 86 -9.83 2.72 2.32
N PRO A 87 -9.31 3.84 1.80
CA PRO A 87 -9.97 4.58 0.74
C PRO A 87 -10.05 3.72 -0.53
N THR A 88 -11.00 4.04 -1.41
CA THR A 88 -11.35 3.21 -2.58
C THR A 88 -10.16 2.84 -3.45
N VAL A 89 -9.22 3.76 -3.72
CA VAL A 89 -8.02 3.46 -4.52
C VAL A 89 -7.10 2.45 -3.83
N MET A 90 -6.90 2.57 -2.51
CA MET A 90 -6.07 1.64 -1.74
C MET A 90 -6.74 0.29 -1.59
N ARG A 91 -8.07 0.24 -1.48
CA ARG A 91 -8.84 -1.01 -1.48
C ARG A 91 -8.67 -1.78 -2.78
N LYS A 92 -8.73 -1.10 -3.93
CA LYS A 92 -8.42 -1.73 -5.22
C LYS A 92 -6.99 -2.27 -5.27
N ALA A 93 -6.02 -1.58 -4.67
CA ALA A 93 -4.64 -2.08 -4.57
C ALA A 93 -4.54 -3.33 -3.69
N PHE A 94 -5.28 -3.35 -2.57
CA PHE A 94 -5.40 -4.54 -1.73
C PHE A 94 -6.03 -5.71 -2.49
N ASP A 95 -7.13 -5.49 -3.22
CA ASP A 95 -7.78 -6.55 -3.99
C ASP A 95 -6.84 -7.17 -5.03
N LEU A 96 -6.05 -6.34 -5.71
CA LEU A 96 -5.01 -6.82 -6.64
C LEU A 96 -3.92 -7.63 -5.91
N ALA A 97 -3.47 -7.18 -4.74
CA ALA A 97 -2.46 -7.85 -3.92
C ALA A 97 -2.95 -9.17 -3.32
N ARG A 98 -4.23 -9.25 -2.93
CA ARG A 98 -4.82 -10.42 -2.29
C ARG A 98 -4.62 -11.69 -3.12
N ASP A 99 -4.77 -11.62 -4.43
CA ASP A 99 -4.58 -12.77 -5.32
C ASP A 99 -3.14 -13.31 -5.29
N SER A 100 -2.16 -12.45 -4.95
CA SER A 100 -0.75 -12.84 -4.79
C SER A 100 -0.35 -13.27 -3.38
N LEU A 101 -1.20 -13.01 -2.38
CA LEU A 101 -0.96 -13.37 -0.98
C LEU A 101 -1.36 -14.83 -0.67
N HIS A 102 -2.01 -15.52 -1.60
CA HIS A 102 -2.57 -16.87 -1.41
C HIS A 102 -1.66 -18.01 -1.95
N CYS A 103 -0.40 -17.73 -2.27
CA CYS A 103 0.59 -18.72 -2.71
C CYS A 103 1.66 -19.00 -1.65
#